data_AF-A0A382SQM5-F1
#
_entry.id   AF-A0A382SQM5-F1
#
_cell.length_a   1.000
_cell.length_b   1.000
_cell.length_c   1.000
_cell.angle_alpha   90.00
_cell.angle_beta   90.00
_cell.angle_gamma   90.00
#
_symmetry.space_group_name_H-M   'P 1'
#
loop_
_entity.id
_entity.type
_entity.pdbx_description
1 polymer ?
#
loop_
_entity_poly.entity_id
_entity_poly.type
_entity_poly.pdbx_seq_one_letter_code
_entity_poly.pdbx_strand_id
1 'polypeptide(L)'
;MKNRMKISTLAASALLATTTSVSAGDVEVLHWWTSGGEAASVNYLKDKLSDAGVGWTDFAVAGGGGENAMTVLKSRAISGNPPTAAQIKGPSIQEWGDLGFLADIDGVAQANDWDNLLPAVVSDVMKHNGKYVAAPVNVHRVNWMWSNPEVFRSAGATIPTTWDDFMVQAKKLESAGFIALAHGGQAWQDATLFEAVVLGVGGADYYNSAF
;
A
#
# COMPACT_ATOMS: atom_id res chain seq x y z
N MET A 1 74.25 43.23 -23.35
CA MET A 1 74.45 41.95 -22.63
C MET A 1 73.55 41.89 -21.40
N LYS A 2 72.45 41.11 -21.47
CA LYS A 2 71.97 40.16 -20.46
C LYS A 2 70.62 39.60 -20.93
N ASN A 3 70.71 38.44 -21.56
CA ASN A 3 69.62 37.50 -21.86
C ASN A 3 69.00 36.98 -20.57
N ARG A 4 67.66 36.83 -20.50
CA ARG A 4 66.89 35.65 -20.04
C ARG A 4 65.42 35.85 -20.46
N MET A 5 64.94 35.20 -21.52
CA MET A 5 64.32 33.86 -21.56
C MET A 5 62.81 33.85 -21.23
N LYS A 6 62.04 33.76 -22.33
CA LYS A 6 60.74 33.11 -22.58
C LYS A 6 59.92 32.59 -21.38
N ILE A 7 58.59 32.79 -21.41
CA ILE A 7 57.58 31.71 -21.54
C ILE A 7 56.17 32.32 -21.65
N SER A 8 55.43 31.75 -22.60
CA SER A 8 54.04 31.91 -23.01
C SER A 8 53.04 31.43 -21.97
N THR A 9 51.84 32.00 -21.88
CA THR A 9 50.59 31.21 -21.71
C THR A 9 49.32 32.02 -22.01
N LEU A 10 48.56 31.54 -23.00
CA LEU A 10 47.11 31.71 -23.13
C LEU A 10 46.43 31.16 -21.87
N ALA A 11 45.62 31.95 -21.17
CA ALA A 11 44.69 31.43 -20.17
C ALA A 11 43.31 31.31 -20.84
N ALA A 12 43.07 30.15 -21.45
CA ALA A 12 41.75 29.75 -21.92
C ALA A 12 40.87 29.37 -20.72
N SER A 13 39.63 29.83 -20.78
CA SER A 13 38.55 29.61 -19.82
C SER A 13 38.28 28.12 -19.57
N ALA A 14 38.15 27.73 -18.30
CA ALA A 14 37.45 26.51 -17.91
C ALA A 14 36.46 26.86 -16.80
N LEU A 15 35.23 27.22 -17.21
CA LEU A 15 34.08 27.17 -16.31
C LEU A 15 33.82 25.68 -16.06
N LEU A 16 34.30 25.15 -14.94
CA LEU A 16 33.88 23.85 -14.44
C LEU A 16 32.41 23.98 -14.05
N ALA A 17 31.52 23.64 -14.97
CA ALA A 17 30.16 23.25 -14.64
C ALA A 17 30.26 21.96 -13.83
N THR A 18 30.33 22.07 -12.51
CA THR A 18 30.11 20.92 -11.63
C THR A 18 28.64 20.55 -11.77
N THR A 19 28.33 19.63 -12.68
CA THR A 19 27.08 18.88 -12.64
C THR A 19 27.15 18.07 -11.36
N THR A 20 26.55 18.56 -10.28
CA THR A 20 26.21 17.72 -9.14
C THR A 20 25.22 16.69 -9.66
N SER A 21 25.72 15.49 -9.95
CA SER A 21 24.88 14.32 -10.13
C SER A 21 24.09 14.15 -8.84
N VAL A 22 22.84 14.60 -8.82
CA VAL A 22 21.89 14.23 -7.78
C VAL A 22 21.70 12.72 -7.97
N SER A 23 22.43 11.93 -7.20
CA SER A 23 22.04 10.53 -6.99
C SER A 23 20.68 10.58 -6.35
N ALA A 24 19.69 9.90 -6.94
CA ALA A 24 18.42 9.73 -6.26
C ALA A 24 18.70 9.05 -4.91
N GLY A 25 18.18 9.64 -3.83
CA GLY A 25 18.40 9.12 -2.48
C GLY A 25 17.69 7.79 -2.28
N ASP A 26 18.17 7.01 -1.32
CA ASP A 26 17.46 5.80 -0.88
C ASP A 26 16.14 6.20 -0.22
N VAL A 27 15.06 5.47 -0.55
CA VAL A 27 13.77 5.62 0.12
C VAL A 27 13.59 4.50 1.12
N GLU A 28 13.36 4.83 2.39
CA GLU A 28 12.93 3.86 3.39
C GLU A 28 11.42 3.73 3.38
N VAL A 29 10.91 2.50 3.19
CA VAL A 29 9.47 2.26 3.09
C VAL A 29 9.00 1.28 4.17
N LEU A 30 8.12 1.77 5.05
CA LEU A 30 7.47 0.97 6.09
C LEU A 30 6.18 0.33 5.56
N HIS A 31 6.07 -0.99 5.58
CA HIS A 31 4.89 -1.72 5.08
C HIS A 31 4.67 -3.06 5.80
N TRP A 32 3.51 -3.70 5.59
CA TRP A 32 3.21 -5.04 6.15
C TRP A 32 3.11 -6.15 5.11
N TRP A 33 3.48 -5.86 3.85
CA TRP A 33 3.55 -6.85 2.78
C TRP A 33 4.67 -7.89 3.00
N THR A 34 4.36 -8.98 3.69
CA THR A 34 5.36 -9.99 4.11
C THR A 34 5.04 -11.42 3.69
N SER A 35 3.79 -11.75 3.30
CA SER A 35 3.48 -13.08 2.75
C SER A 35 4.08 -13.26 1.37
N GLY A 36 4.15 -14.49 0.85
CA GLY A 36 4.81 -14.77 -0.44
C GLY A 36 4.26 -13.94 -1.62
N GLY A 37 2.94 -13.79 -1.73
CA GLY A 37 2.32 -12.99 -2.80
C GLY A 37 2.48 -11.47 -2.60
N GLU A 38 2.42 -11.01 -1.36
CA GLU A 38 2.66 -9.61 -1.01
C GLU A 38 4.13 -9.22 -1.25
N ALA A 39 5.06 -10.09 -0.87
CA ALA A 39 6.50 -9.93 -1.09
C ALA A 39 6.83 -9.85 -2.59
N ALA A 40 6.18 -10.68 -3.42
CA ALA A 40 6.33 -10.59 -4.87
C ALA A 40 5.87 -9.22 -5.41
N SER A 41 4.79 -8.67 -4.85
CA SER A 41 4.26 -7.36 -5.25
C SER A 41 5.17 -6.21 -4.85
N VAL A 42 5.70 -6.20 -3.62
CA VAL A 42 6.64 -5.15 -3.21
C VAL A 42 7.97 -5.24 -3.96
N ASN A 43 8.45 -6.46 -4.27
CA ASN A 43 9.66 -6.62 -5.07
C ASN A 43 9.52 -6.02 -6.47
N TYR A 44 8.35 -6.14 -7.10
CA TYR A 44 8.09 -5.44 -8.36
C TYR A 44 8.26 -3.92 -8.23
N LEU A 45 7.77 -3.31 -7.14
CA LEU A 45 7.95 -1.88 -6.89
C LEU A 45 9.43 -1.52 -6.65
N LYS A 46 10.16 -2.35 -5.89
CA LYS A 46 11.61 -2.19 -5.65
C LYS A 46 12.38 -2.18 -6.97
N ASP A 47 12.08 -3.13 -7.86
CA ASP A 47 12.71 -3.24 -9.17
C ASP A 47 12.44 -1.98 -10.01
N LYS A 48 11.20 -1.46 -10.01
CA LYS A 48 10.85 -0.23 -10.74
C LYS A 48 11.52 1.03 -10.20
N LEU A 49 11.71 1.12 -8.89
CA LEU A 49 12.48 2.22 -8.30
C LEU A 49 13.97 2.09 -8.62
N SER A 50 14.51 0.88 -8.57
CA SER A 50 15.89 0.60 -8.95
C SER A 50 16.17 0.93 -10.43
N ASP A 51 15.27 0.56 -11.35
CA ASP A 51 15.33 0.92 -12.77
C ASP A 51 15.36 2.46 -12.96
N ALA A 52 14.69 3.20 -12.07
CA ALA A 52 14.67 4.66 -12.05
C ALA A 52 15.86 5.29 -11.30
N GLY A 53 16.81 4.47 -10.81
CA GLY A 53 18.00 4.91 -10.08
C GLY A 53 17.74 5.26 -8.61
N VAL A 54 16.56 4.94 -8.06
CA VAL A 54 16.18 5.17 -6.66
C VAL A 54 16.50 3.92 -5.84
N GLY A 55 17.31 4.05 -4.79
CA GLY A 55 17.59 2.95 -3.88
C GLY A 55 16.43 2.68 -2.93
N TRP A 56 16.37 1.46 -2.38
CA TRP A 56 15.29 1.02 -1.49
C TRP A 56 15.85 0.49 -0.18
N THR A 57 15.41 1.09 0.94
CA THR A 57 15.61 0.55 2.28
C THR A 57 14.31 -0.08 2.76
N ASP A 58 14.32 -1.40 2.93
CA ASP A 58 13.12 -2.14 3.30
C ASP A 58 12.84 -2.07 4.80
N PHE A 59 11.63 -1.66 5.17
CA PHE A 59 11.15 -1.70 6.55
C PHE A 59 9.83 -2.50 6.63
N ALA A 60 9.92 -3.80 6.38
CA ALA A 60 8.77 -4.69 6.45
C ALA A 60 8.46 -5.11 7.90
N VAL A 61 7.23 -4.86 8.35
CA VAL A 61 6.73 -5.27 9.67
C VAL A 61 5.67 -6.34 9.50
N ALA A 62 5.99 -7.57 9.90
CA ALA A 62 5.06 -8.70 9.77
C ALA A 62 3.82 -8.53 10.66
N GLY A 63 2.66 -8.87 10.08
CA GLY A 63 1.36 -8.82 10.75
C GLY A 63 0.27 -8.41 9.76
N GLY A 64 -0.57 -9.38 9.38
CA GLY A 64 -1.70 -9.14 8.47
C GLY A 64 -2.59 -8.00 8.97
N GLY A 65 -3.15 -7.22 8.05
CA GLY A 65 -3.98 -6.05 8.38
C GLY A 65 -3.21 -4.76 8.69
N GLY A 66 -1.96 -4.86 9.17
CA GLY A 66 -1.04 -3.72 9.35
C GLY A 66 -0.98 -3.11 10.75
N GLU A 67 -1.63 -3.70 11.75
CA GLU A 67 -1.68 -3.15 13.12
C GLU A 67 -0.28 -2.99 13.76
N ASN A 68 0.57 -4.01 13.62
CA ASN A 68 1.96 -3.96 14.09
C ASN A 68 2.74 -2.85 13.38
N ALA A 69 2.56 -2.73 12.06
CA ALA A 69 3.24 -1.70 11.25
C ALA A 69 2.82 -0.29 11.70
N MET A 70 1.53 -0.07 11.97
CA MET A 70 1.03 1.21 12.48
C MET A 70 1.54 1.54 13.88
N THR A 71 1.68 0.53 14.75
CA THR A 71 2.29 0.72 16.07
C THR A 71 3.74 1.17 15.97
N VAL A 72 4.53 0.54 15.09
CA VAL A 72 5.92 0.94 14.84
C VAL A 72 5.99 2.32 14.20
N LEU A 73 5.13 2.62 13.23
CA LEU A 73 5.06 3.92 12.56
C LEU A 73 4.77 5.04 13.56
N LYS A 74 3.78 4.88 14.45
CA LYS A 74 3.46 5.85 15.52
C LYS A 74 4.66 6.09 16.43
N SER A 75 5.33 5.03 16.88
CA SER A 75 6.52 5.14 17.73
C SER A 75 7.64 5.93 17.04
N ARG A 76 7.94 5.59 15.78
CA ARG A 76 8.98 6.24 14.98
C ARG A 76 8.69 7.71 14.68
N ALA A 77 7.44 8.03 14.37
CA ALA A 77 7.00 9.40 14.10
C ALA A 77 7.16 10.27 15.36
N ILE A 78 6.73 9.79 16.53
CA ILE A 78 6.84 10.50 17.81
C ILE A 78 8.32 10.66 18.22
N SER A 79 9.19 9.70 17.91
CA SER A 79 10.62 9.80 18.18
C SER A 79 11.40 10.67 17.19
N GLY A 80 10.72 11.34 16.25
CA GLY A 80 11.34 12.19 15.24
C GLY A 80 12.15 11.44 14.19
N ASN A 81 11.86 10.15 13.96
CA ASN A 81 12.52 9.30 12.97
C ASN A 81 11.51 8.62 12.02
N PRO A 82 10.64 9.38 11.33
CA PRO A 82 9.68 8.81 10.39
C PRO A 82 10.40 8.18 9.18
N PRO A 83 9.83 7.12 8.56
CA PRO A 83 10.34 6.61 7.29
C PRO A 83 10.07 7.61 6.15
N THR A 84 10.74 7.42 5.00
CA THR A 84 10.47 8.23 3.80
C THR A 84 9.03 8.06 3.31
N ALA A 85 8.53 6.82 3.34
CA ALA A 85 7.13 6.50 3.03
C ALA A 85 6.62 5.40 3.96
N ALA A 86 5.31 5.40 4.19
CA ALA A 86 4.65 4.34 4.94
C ALA A 86 3.36 3.90 4.25
N GLN A 87 3.07 2.61 4.31
CA GLN A 87 1.80 2.07 3.89
C GLN A 87 0.73 2.51 4.90
N ILE A 88 -0.18 3.40 4.49
CA ILE A 88 -1.30 3.92 5.30
C ILE A 88 -2.57 3.79 4.46
N LYS A 89 -3.72 3.55 5.08
CA LYS A 89 -5.00 3.34 4.38
C LYS A 89 -6.12 4.19 4.97
N GLY A 90 -7.07 4.57 4.12
CA GLY A 90 -8.38 5.05 4.55
C GLY A 90 -8.33 6.32 5.41
N PRO A 91 -9.24 6.44 6.39
CA PRO A 91 -9.35 7.64 7.24
C PRO A 91 -8.06 8.00 7.98
N SER A 92 -7.20 7.03 8.30
CA SER A 92 -5.94 7.32 8.99
C SER A 92 -5.02 8.25 8.19
N ILE A 93 -5.13 8.32 6.87
CA ILE A 93 -4.38 9.31 6.08
C ILE A 93 -4.72 10.74 6.53
N GLN A 94 -5.99 11.00 6.85
CA GLN A 94 -6.42 12.30 7.36
C GLN A 94 -5.86 12.57 8.76
N GLU A 95 -5.90 11.58 9.64
CA GLU A 95 -5.33 11.68 11.00
C GLU A 95 -3.83 12.01 10.96
N TRP A 96 -3.07 11.36 10.08
CA TRP A 96 -1.65 11.65 9.89
C TRP A 96 -1.41 13.03 9.27
N GLY A 97 -2.31 13.47 8.39
CA GLY A 97 -2.33 14.83 7.84
C GLY A 97 -2.56 15.90 8.90
N ASP A 98 -3.56 15.71 9.78
CA ASP A 98 -3.89 16.61 10.90
C ASP A 98 -2.72 16.75 11.87
N LEU A 99 -1.95 15.67 12.08
CA LEU A 99 -0.74 15.66 12.91
C LEU A 99 0.46 16.31 12.22
N GLY A 100 0.36 16.69 10.95
CA GLY A 100 1.43 17.35 10.18
C GLY A 100 2.58 16.43 9.76
N PHE A 101 2.37 15.12 9.75
CA PHE A 101 3.41 14.14 9.39
C PHE A 101 3.50 13.86 7.88
N LEU A 102 2.53 14.31 7.08
CA LEU A 102 2.47 14.01 5.65
C LEU A 102 2.95 15.19 4.81
N ALA A 103 3.77 14.88 3.81
CA ALA A 103 4.25 15.86 2.84
C ALA A 103 3.20 16.16 1.77
N ASP A 104 3.16 17.41 1.32
CA ASP A 104 2.42 17.83 0.13
C ASP A 104 3.09 17.24 -1.12
N ILE A 105 2.35 16.43 -1.89
CA ILE A 105 2.79 15.83 -3.16
C ILE A 105 1.93 16.30 -4.34
N ASP A 106 1.17 17.39 -4.16
CA ASP A 106 0.20 17.89 -5.13
C ASP A 106 0.86 18.28 -6.46
N GLY A 107 2.10 18.79 -6.42
CA GLY A 107 2.87 19.09 -7.62
C GLY A 107 3.13 17.87 -8.51
N VAL A 108 3.39 16.70 -7.90
CA VAL A 108 3.53 15.43 -8.64
C VAL A 108 2.19 14.98 -9.19
N ALA A 109 1.13 15.08 -8.38
CA ALA A 109 -0.22 14.70 -8.77
C ALA A 109 -0.73 15.50 -9.97
N GLN A 110 -0.54 16.83 -9.96
CA GLN A 110 -0.91 17.72 -11.06
C GLN A 110 -0.09 17.44 -12.33
N ALA A 111 1.22 17.26 -12.20
CA ALA A 111 2.09 16.96 -13.34
C ALA A 111 1.74 15.62 -14.03
N ASN A 112 1.11 14.70 -13.29
CA ASN A 112 0.71 13.39 -13.77
C ASN A 112 -0.82 13.25 -13.93
N ASP A 113 -1.57 14.34 -13.89
CA ASP A 113 -3.03 14.38 -14.14
C ASP A 113 -3.87 13.44 -13.25
N TRP A 114 -3.51 13.30 -11.96
CA TRP A 114 -4.13 12.33 -11.07
C TRP A 114 -5.65 12.51 -10.89
N ASP A 115 -6.14 13.76 -10.93
CA ASP A 115 -7.58 14.04 -10.77
C ASP A 115 -8.44 13.47 -11.90
N ASN A 116 -7.88 13.32 -13.11
CA ASN A 116 -8.58 12.71 -14.24
C ASN A 116 -8.35 11.20 -14.32
N LEU A 117 -7.22 10.71 -13.78
CA LEU A 117 -6.88 9.29 -13.80
C LEU A 117 -7.55 8.48 -12.68
N LEU A 118 -7.77 9.11 -11.52
CA LEU A 118 -8.26 8.43 -10.33
C LEU A 118 -9.78 8.62 -10.15
N PRO A 119 -10.53 7.56 -9.80
CA PRO A 119 -11.91 7.73 -9.35
C PRO A 119 -11.97 8.64 -8.12
N ALA A 120 -13.01 9.49 -8.04
CA ALA A 120 -13.19 10.45 -6.94
C ALA A 120 -13.10 9.80 -5.55
N VAL A 121 -13.74 8.63 -5.39
CA VAL A 121 -13.71 7.85 -4.14
C VAL A 121 -12.29 7.45 -3.70
N VAL A 122 -11.34 7.36 -4.62
CA VAL A 122 -9.93 7.08 -4.34
C VAL A 122 -9.17 8.37 -4.13
N SER A 123 -9.30 9.35 -5.04
CA SER A 123 -8.56 10.61 -4.94
C SER A 123 -8.87 11.37 -3.65
N ASP A 124 -10.13 11.39 -3.23
CA ASP A 124 -10.58 12.15 -2.06
C ASP A 124 -9.94 11.61 -0.78
N VAL A 125 -9.74 10.29 -0.68
CA VAL A 125 -9.08 9.67 0.47
C VAL A 125 -7.58 10.02 0.51
N MET A 126 -6.96 10.20 -0.66
CA MET A 126 -5.53 10.51 -0.78
C MET A 126 -5.21 12.00 -0.53
N LYS A 127 -6.24 12.85 -0.47
CA LYS A 127 -6.11 14.29 -0.26
C LYS A 127 -6.37 14.66 1.19
N HIS A 128 -5.53 15.53 1.75
CA HIS A 128 -5.78 16.17 3.04
C HIS A 128 -5.86 17.68 2.82
N ASN A 129 -6.91 18.34 3.32
CA ASN A 129 -7.22 19.75 3.04
C ASN A 129 -7.15 20.11 1.54
N GLY A 130 -7.63 19.20 0.69
CA GLY A 130 -7.71 19.38 -0.76
C GLY A 130 -6.41 19.12 -1.53
N LYS A 131 -5.32 18.76 -0.86
CA LYS A 131 -4.01 18.50 -1.48
C LYS A 131 -3.62 17.04 -1.37
N TYR A 132 -3.03 16.47 -2.41
CA TYR A 132 -2.50 15.11 -2.32
C TYR A 132 -1.38 15.01 -1.28
N VAL A 133 -1.53 14.04 -0.38
CA VAL A 133 -0.54 13.69 0.66
C VAL A 133 -0.18 12.20 0.66
N ALA A 134 -0.85 11.42 -0.20
CA ALA A 134 -0.62 9.99 -0.38
C ALA A 134 -0.79 9.59 -1.86
N ALA A 135 -0.10 8.54 -2.27
CA ALA A 135 -0.21 7.96 -3.60
C ALA A 135 -0.96 6.61 -3.51
N PRO A 136 -2.08 6.43 -4.23
CA PRO A 136 -2.79 5.15 -4.21
C PRO A 136 -2.05 4.12 -5.06
N VAL A 137 -1.86 2.91 -4.52
CA VAL A 137 -1.14 1.82 -5.20
C VAL A 137 -2.07 0.76 -5.79
N ASN A 138 -3.25 0.56 -5.22
CA ASN A 138 -4.24 -0.42 -5.69
C ASN A 138 -5.63 -0.16 -5.09
N VAL A 139 -6.61 -0.97 -5.52
CA VAL A 139 -7.92 -1.12 -4.89
C VAL A 139 -8.14 -2.59 -4.61
N HIS A 140 -8.09 -2.99 -3.33
CA HIS A 140 -8.46 -4.33 -2.92
C HIS A 140 -9.98 -4.45 -2.77
N ARG A 141 -10.55 -5.56 -3.24
CA ARG A 141 -11.94 -5.94 -2.96
C ARG A 141 -11.96 -6.95 -1.82
N VAL A 142 -12.68 -6.64 -0.75
CA VAL A 142 -12.66 -7.43 0.49
C VAL A 142 -13.72 -8.53 0.49
N ASN A 143 -14.91 -8.26 -0.05
CA ASN A 143 -16.08 -9.14 -0.01
C ASN A 143 -16.02 -10.31 -1.03
N TRP A 144 -14.93 -11.06 -1.07
CA TRP A 144 -14.77 -12.27 -1.87
C TRP A 144 -14.97 -13.54 -1.04
N MET A 145 -15.49 -14.59 -1.69
CA MET A 145 -15.40 -15.96 -1.20
C MET A 145 -14.49 -16.76 -2.16
N TRP A 146 -13.37 -17.26 -1.63
CA TRP A 146 -12.46 -18.13 -2.37
C TRP A 146 -12.85 -19.59 -2.11
N SER A 147 -13.23 -20.32 -3.16
CA SER A 147 -13.75 -21.70 -3.06
C SER A 147 -12.85 -22.71 -3.77
N ASN A 148 -12.76 -23.93 -3.22
CA ASN A 148 -12.15 -25.09 -3.91
C ASN A 148 -13.26 -25.95 -4.57
N PRO A 149 -13.46 -25.89 -5.90
CA PRO A 149 -14.55 -26.61 -6.56
C PRO A 149 -14.49 -28.13 -6.38
N GLU A 150 -13.29 -28.71 -6.23
CA GLU A 150 -13.12 -30.14 -6.03
C GLU A 150 -13.67 -30.61 -4.68
N VAL A 151 -13.41 -29.82 -3.64
CA VAL A 151 -13.90 -30.08 -2.27
C VAL A 151 -15.42 -30.00 -2.24
N PHE A 152 -16.01 -28.97 -2.85
CA PHE A 152 -17.47 -28.86 -2.98
C PHE A 152 -18.06 -30.05 -3.71
N ARG A 153 -17.49 -30.44 -4.86
CA ARG A 153 -17.96 -31.61 -5.63
C ARG A 153 -17.85 -32.91 -4.84
N SER A 154 -16.73 -33.13 -4.14
CA SER A 154 -16.49 -34.34 -3.34
C SER A 154 -17.46 -34.47 -2.16
N ALA A 155 -17.91 -33.35 -1.60
CA ALA A 155 -18.90 -33.31 -0.53
C ALA A 155 -20.36 -33.35 -1.01
N GLY A 156 -20.62 -33.42 -2.32
CA GLY A 156 -21.98 -33.28 -2.87
C GLY A 156 -22.59 -31.90 -2.63
N ALA A 157 -21.75 -30.87 -2.47
CA ALA A 157 -22.12 -29.49 -2.25
C ALA A 157 -21.99 -28.65 -3.53
N THR A 158 -22.66 -27.51 -3.55
CA THR A 158 -22.57 -26.49 -4.61
C THR A 158 -21.96 -25.22 -4.05
N ILE A 159 -21.30 -24.41 -4.89
CA ILE A 159 -20.78 -23.11 -4.46
C ILE A 159 -21.98 -22.19 -4.19
N PRO A 160 -22.13 -21.66 -2.96
CA PRO A 160 -23.33 -20.91 -2.58
C PRO A 160 -23.33 -19.50 -3.17
N THR A 161 -24.54 -18.97 -3.41
CA THR A 161 -24.75 -17.60 -3.90
C THR A 161 -25.50 -16.71 -2.90
N THR A 162 -25.92 -17.26 -1.76
CA THR A 162 -26.57 -16.53 -0.66
C THR A 162 -26.04 -17.03 0.69
N TRP A 163 -26.22 -16.24 1.75
CA TRP A 163 -25.82 -16.66 3.11
C TRP A 163 -26.63 -17.85 3.63
N ASP A 164 -27.93 -17.91 3.33
CA ASP A 164 -28.76 -19.06 3.71
C ASP A 164 -28.29 -20.35 3.02
N ASP A 165 -27.96 -20.28 1.73
CA ASP A 165 -27.41 -21.43 1.00
C ASP A 165 -26.01 -21.78 1.52
N PHE A 166 -25.18 -20.80 1.85
CA PHE A 166 -23.87 -21.03 2.45
C PHE A 166 -23.97 -21.92 3.70
N MET A 167 -24.93 -21.65 4.60
CA MET A 167 -25.12 -22.48 5.80
C MET A 167 -25.55 -23.92 5.49
N VAL A 168 -26.28 -24.14 4.40
CA VAL A 168 -26.64 -25.49 3.92
C VAL A 168 -25.43 -26.22 3.35
N GLN A 169 -24.65 -25.55 2.50
CA GLN A 169 -23.48 -26.16 1.86
C GLN A 169 -22.34 -26.40 2.86
N ALA A 170 -22.17 -25.52 3.85
CA ALA A 170 -21.22 -25.69 4.95
C ALA A 170 -21.45 -27.00 5.71
N LYS A 171 -22.71 -27.33 6.05
CA LYS A 171 -23.04 -28.60 6.72
C LYS A 171 -22.70 -29.83 5.90
N LYS A 172 -22.82 -29.75 4.57
CA LYS A 172 -22.42 -30.85 3.67
C LYS A 172 -20.90 -31.03 3.67
N LEU A 173 -20.15 -29.93 3.61
CA LEU A 173 -18.68 -29.95 3.69
C LEU A 173 -18.22 -30.60 5.00
N GLU A 174 -18.79 -30.18 6.14
CA GLU A 174 -18.48 -30.74 7.46
C GLU A 174 -18.83 -32.23 7.56
N SER A 175 -20.01 -32.62 7.05
CA SER A 175 -20.45 -34.02 7.05
C SER A 175 -19.56 -34.93 6.20
N ALA A 176 -18.92 -34.36 5.16
CA ALA A 176 -17.93 -35.04 4.34
C ALA A 176 -16.50 -35.00 4.94
N GLY A 177 -16.33 -34.43 6.14
CA GLY A 177 -15.05 -34.35 6.84
C GLY A 177 -14.15 -33.18 6.41
N PHE A 178 -14.66 -32.22 5.65
CA PHE A 178 -13.93 -31.01 5.28
C PHE A 178 -14.19 -29.87 6.26
N ILE A 179 -13.24 -28.92 6.31
CA ILE A 179 -13.46 -27.62 6.96
C ILE A 179 -14.34 -26.79 6.02
N ALA A 180 -15.52 -26.37 6.48
CA ALA A 180 -16.45 -25.58 5.66
C ALA A 180 -15.95 -24.16 5.37
N LEU A 181 -15.33 -23.51 6.35
CA LEU A 181 -14.76 -22.17 6.22
C LEU A 181 -13.36 -22.16 6.82
N ALA A 182 -12.35 -22.02 5.96
CA ALA A 182 -10.99 -21.78 6.41
C ALA A 182 -10.89 -20.32 6.91
N HIS A 183 -10.70 -20.16 8.21
CA HIS A 183 -10.67 -18.86 8.87
C HIS A 183 -9.53 -18.81 9.88
N GLY A 184 -8.85 -17.68 9.97
CA GLY A 184 -7.89 -17.43 11.04
C GLY A 184 -8.52 -16.60 12.15
N GLY A 185 -8.29 -16.96 13.41
CA GLY A 185 -8.94 -16.34 14.57
C GLY A 185 -8.26 -15.05 15.04
N GLN A 186 -7.91 -14.15 14.12
CA GLN A 186 -7.39 -12.82 14.45
C GLN A 186 -8.50 -11.77 14.33
N ALA A 187 -8.49 -10.75 15.20
CA ALA A 187 -9.55 -9.74 15.24
C ALA A 187 -9.80 -9.05 13.88
N TRP A 188 -8.77 -8.77 13.09
CA TRP A 188 -8.93 -8.17 11.76
C TRP A 188 -9.58 -9.13 10.75
N GLN A 189 -9.37 -10.44 10.90
CA GLN A 189 -9.99 -11.47 10.06
C GLN A 189 -11.46 -11.62 10.44
N ASP A 190 -11.77 -11.64 11.74
CA ASP A 190 -13.14 -11.66 12.25
C ASP A 190 -13.92 -10.44 11.75
N ALA A 191 -13.32 -9.24 11.84
CA ALA A 191 -13.91 -8.01 11.32
C ALA A 191 -14.14 -8.06 9.81
N THR A 192 -13.17 -8.58 9.04
CA THR A 192 -13.28 -8.76 7.58
C THR A 192 -14.43 -9.70 7.19
N LEU A 193 -14.60 -10.80 7.93
CA LEU A 193 -15.73 -11.71 7.71
C LEU A 193 -17.05 -11.03 8.10
N PHE A 194 -17.07 -10.34 9.23
CA PHE A 194 -18.26 -9.65 9.72
C PHE A 194 -18.76 -8.58 8.75
N GLU A 195 -17.89 -7.72 8.20
CA GLU A 195 -18.31 -6.70 7.23
C GLU A 195 -18.92 -7.33 5.96
N ALA A 196 -18.35 -8.44 5.48
CA ALA A 196 -18.87 -9.15 4.32
C ALA A 196 -20.25 -9.80 4.60
N VAL A 197 -20.45 -10.33 5.81
CA VAL A 197 -21.74 -10.86 6.26
C VAL A 197 -22.78 -9.73 6.35
N VAL A 198 -22.45 -8.63 7.02
CA VAL A 198 -23.38 -7.50 7.18
C VAL A 198 -23.78 -6.93 5.82
N LEU A 199 -22.81 -6.72 4.92
CA LEU A 199 -23.08 -6.26 3.57
C LEU A 199 -23.95 -7.25 2.78
N GLY A 200 -23.67 -8.56 2.89
CA GLY A 200 -24.40 -9.59 2.15
C GLY A 200 -25.81 -9.87 2.68
N VAL A 201 -26.07 -9.67 3.98
CA VAL A 201 -27.39 -9.88 4.61
C VAL A 201 -28.23 -8.60 4.55
N GLY A 202 -27.63 -7.45 4.88
CA GLY A 202 -28.34 -6.16 4.99
C GLY A 202 -28.37 -5.34 3.71
N GLY A 203 -27.48 -5.62 2.75
CA GLY A 203 -27.31 -4.82 1.55
C GLY A 203 -26.51 -3.53 1.79
N ALA A 204 -26.21 -2.83 0.69
CA ALA A 204 -25.33 -1.66 0.70
C ALA A 204 -25.91 -0.48 1.50
N ASP A 205 -27.22 -0.22 1.39
CA ASP A 205 -27.86 0.90 2.08
C ASP A 205 -27.81 0.74 3.60
N TYR A 206 -28.07 -0.48 4.09
CA TYR A 206 -27.94 -0.79 5.51
C TYR A 206 -26.49 -0.65 5.97
N TYR A 207 -25.54 -1.21 5.21
CA TYR A 207 -24.12 -1.14 5.54
C TYR A 207 -23.65 0.30 5.71
N ASN A 208 -23.92 1.17 4.74
CA ASN A 208 -23.55 2.58 4.78
C ASN A 208 -24.28 3.40 5.85
N SER A 209 -25.43 2.93 6.34
CA SER A 209 -26.17 3.60 7.42
C SER A 209 -25.66 3.19 8.80
N ALA A 210 -25.10 1.99 8.91
CA ALA A 210 -24.64 1.41 10.19
C ALA A 210 -23.19 1.76 10.52
N PHE A 211 -22.36 2.06 9.52
CA PHE A 211 -20.92 2.34 9.63
C PHE A 211 -20.57 3.58 8.81
#